data_AF-A0A848NNH5-F1
#
_entry.id   AF-A0A848NNH5-F1
#
_cell.length_a   1.000
_cell.length_b   1.000
_cell.length_c   1.000
_cell.angle_alpha   90.00
_cell.angle_beta   90.00
_cell.angle_gamma   90.00
#
_symmetry.space_group_name_H-M   'P 1'
#
loop_
_entity.id
_entity.type
_entity.pdbx_description
1 polymer ?
#
loop_
_entity_poly.entity_id
_entity_poly.type
_entity_poly.pdbx_seq_one_letter_code
_entity_poly.pdbx_strand_id
1 'polypeptide(L)'
;MTRFIYAISGGKAAYPQDAQVSANLRRVVGSGILVAVGYIDPGNWATDIAGGSGFGYGLLLVVIASAILALGFQVLVSPLALATGGDLATLTAPPLSPAPAQRALPRGGAGLP
;
A
#
# COMPACT_ATOMS: atom_id res chain seq x y z
N MET A 1 15.10 45.16 7.97
CA MET A 1 16.02 44.18 7.35
C MET A 1 15.55 42.72 7.47
N THR A 2 14.84 42.32 8.52
CA THR A 2 14.40 40.93 8.74
C THR A 2 13.31 40.42 7.78
N ARG A 3 12.44 41.29 7.24
CA ARG A 3 11.34 40.89 6.34
C ARG A 3 11.80 40.57 4.91
N PHE A 4 12.91 41.18 4.47
CA PHE A 4 13.51 40.91 3.16
C PHE A 4 14.19 39.53 3.14
N ILE A 5 14.78 39.12 4.26
CA ILE A 5 15.34 37.77 4.46
C ILE A 5 14.22 36.72 4.43
N TYR A 6 13.05 36.99 5.03
CA TYR A 6 11.90 36.06 5.00
C TYR A 6 11.29 35.88 3.60
N ALA A 7 11.38 36.91 2.74
CA ALA A 7 10.91 36.86 1.36
C ALA A 7 11.85 36.07 0.42
N ILE A 8 13.17 36.13 0.66
CA ILE A 8 14.19 35.37 -0.09
C ILE A 8 14.34 33.94 0.46
N SER A 9 13.95 33.69 1.71
CA SER A 9 14.03 32.38 2.37
C SER A 9 13.09 31.30 1.79
N GLY A 10 12.42 31.55 0.66
CA GLY A 10 11.59 30.54 -0.01
C GLY A 10 10.49 30.00 0.90
N GLY A 11 9.89 30.88 1.72
CA GLY A 11 8.97 30.48 2.78
C GLY A 11 7.71 29.82 2.23
N LYS A 12 7.70 28.48 2.15
CA LYS A 12 6.58 27.51 1.96
C LYS A 12 5.46 27.83 0.92
N ALA A 13 5.47 28.97 0.26
CA ALA A 13 4.36 29.53 -0.50
C ALA A 13 4.50 29.36 -2.02
N ALA A 14 5.57 28.70 -2.48
CA ALA A 14 5.81 28.43 -3.89
C ALA A 14 5.96 26.93 -4.17
N TYR A 15 5.19 26.08 -3.46
CA TYR A 15 4.95 24.74 -3.96
C TYR A 15 3.69 24.84 -4.85
N PRO A 16 3.80 24.57 -6.16
CA PRO A 16 2.63 24.50 -7.02
C PRO A 16 1.67 23.50 -6.38
N GLN A 17 0.44 23.91 -6.09
CA GLN A 17 -0.53 23.05 -5.39
C GLN A 17 -0.76 21.73 -6.16
N ASP A 18 -0.66 21.81 -7.49
CA ASP A 18 -0.58 20.74 -8.49
C ASP A 18 0.67 19.85 -8.36
N ALA A 19 1.84 20.44 -8.14
CA ALA A 19 3.04 19.67 -7.80
C ALA A 19 2.85 18.94 -6.46
N GLN A 20 2.14 19.53 -5.48
CA GLN A 20 1.97 18.91 -4.15
C GLN A 20 1.03 17.73 -4.20
N VAL A 21 -0.07 17.87 -4.94
CA VAL A 21 -1.01 16.77 -5.20
C VAL A 21 -0.32 15.65 -5.94
N SER A 22 0.47 15.93 -6.99
CA SER A 22 1.20 14.87 -7.72
C SER A 22 2.30 14.21 -6.88
N ALA A 23 3.01 14.97 -6.05
CA ALA A 23 4.01 14.44 -5.11
C ALA A 23 3.36 13.58 -4.01
N ASN A 24 2.22 14.00 -3.47
CA ASN A 24 1.45 13.24 -2.49
C ASN A 24 0.88 11.97 -3.12
N LEU A 25 0.32 12.07 -4.33
CA LEU A 25 -0.21 10.92 -5.06
C LEU A 25 0.85 9.85 -5.29
N ARG A 26 2.07 10.24 -5.71
CA ARG A 26 3.20 9.30 -5.87
C ARG A 26 3.55 8.56 -4.58
N ARG A 27 3.38 9.19 -3.41
CA ARG A 27 3.66 8.56 -2.10
C ARG A 27 2.61 7.51 -1.71
N VAL A 28 1.34 7.70 -2.07
CA VAL A 28 0.24 6.75 -1.77
C VAL A 28 0.00 5.72 -2.87
N VAL A 29 0.33 6.02 -4.12
CA VAL A 29 0.17 5.08 -5.25
C VAL A 29 0.99 3.81 -5.06
N GLY A 30 2.15 3.90 -4.39
CA GLY A 30 3.00 2.74 -4.14
C GLY A 30 2.30 1.61 -3.39
N SER A 31 1.55 1.90 -2.33
CA SER A 31 0.83 0.85 -1.58
C SER A 31 -0.32 0.25 -2.39
N GLY A 32 -1.04 1.07 -3.16
CA GLY A 32 -2.09 0.59 -4.06
C GLY A 32 -1.57 -0.34 -5.15
N ILE A 33 -0.42 -0.03 -5.75
CA ILE A 33 0.22 -0.89 -6.76
C ILE A 33 0.65 -2.23 -6.16
N LEU A 34 1.23 -2.24 -4.95
CA LEU A 34 1.63 -3.49 -4.30
C LEU A 34 0.44 -4.45 -4.08
N VAL A 35 -0.71 -3.90 -3.68
CA VAL A 35 -1.96 -4.68 -3.54
C VAL A 35 -2.45 -5.17 -4.91
N ALA A 36 -2.43 -4.31 -5.94
CA ALA A 36 -2.88 -4.67 -7.28
C ALA A 36 -2.04 -5.81 -7.90
N VAL A 37 -0.71 -5.80 -7.68
CA VAL A 37 0.17 -6.87 -8.15
C VAL A 37 -0.19 -8.21 -7.51
N GLY A 38 -0.54 -8.22 -6.22
CA GLY A 38 -1.00 -9.44 -5.54
C GLY A 38 -2.33 -9.98 -6.10
N TYR A 39 -3.19 -9.11 -6.64
CA TYR A 39 -4.45 -9.54 -7.27
C TYR A 39 -4.25 -10.15 -8.66
N ILE A 40 -3.20 -9.72 -9.39
CA ILE A 40 -2.87 -10.20 -10.75
C ILE A 40 -1.79 -11.30 -10.68
N ASP A 41 -1.74 -12.07 -9.59
CA ASP A 41 -0.77 -13.15 -9.44
C ASP A 41 -1.02 -14.28 -10.48
N PRO A 42 0.04 -14.82 -11.12
CA PRO A 42 -0.07 -15.92 -12.08
C PRO A 42 -0.80 -17.16 -11.55
N GLY A 43 -0.91 -17.35 -10.23
CA GLY A 43 -1.65 -18.45 -9.62
C GLY A 43 -3.16 -18.41 -9.90
N ASN A 44 -3.76 -17.24 -10.11
CA ASN A 44 -5.20 -17.13 -10.43
C ASN A 44 -5.51 -17.37 -11.91
N TRP A 45 -4.51 -17.20 -12.79
CA TRP A 45 -4.73 -17.24 -14.25
C TRP A 45 -5.21 -18.61 -14.73
N ALA A 46 -4.70 -19.70 -14.13
CA ALA A 46 -5.09 -21.05 -14.54
C ALA A 46 -6.58 -21.30 -14.32
N THR A 47 -7.12 -20.87 -13.17
CA THR A 47 -8.53 -21.02 -12.83
C THR A 47 -9.41 -20.13 -13.69
N ASP A 48 -9.01 -18.88 -13.94
CA ASP A 48 -9.76 -17.95 -14.78
C ASP A 48 -9.80 -18.40 -16.25
N ILE A 49 -8.69 -18.94 -16.77
CA ILE A 49 -8.61 -19.48 -18.14
C ILE A 49 -9.41 -20.78 -18.26
N ALA A 50 -9.28 -21.70 -17.31
CA ALA A 50 -10.04 -22.94 -17.30
C ALA A 50 -11.55 -22.66 -17.17
N GLY A 51 -11.93 -21.76 -16.26
CA GLY A 51 -13.30 -21.29 -16.07
C GLY A 51 -13.86 -20.59 -17.30
N GLY A 52 -13.05 -19.74 -17.97
CA GLY A 52 -13.42 -19.08 -19.21
C GLY A 52 -13.57 -20.04 -20.40
N SER A 53 -12.73 -21.07 -20.50
CA SER A 53 -12.85 -22.10 -21.53
C SER A 53 -14.04 -23.04 -21.33
N GLY A 54 -14.41 -23.31 -20.07
CA GLY A 54 -15.49 -24.23 -19.71
C GLY A 54 -16.87 -23.57 -19.65
N PHE A 55 -16.96 -22.35 -19.12
CA PHE A 55 -18.22 -21.64 -18.87
C PHE A 55 -18.39 -20.36 -19.69
N GLY A 56 -17.42 -20.02 -20.55
CA GLY A 56 -17.43 -18.78 -21.33
C GLY A 56 -17.52 -17.55 -20.42
N TYR A 57 -18.45 -16.64 -20.73
CA TYR A 57 -18.70 -15.44 -19.93
C TYR A 57 -19.57 -15.68 -18.68
N GLY A 58 -20.01 -16.90 -18.40
CA GLY A 58 -20.90 -17.21 -17.28
C GLY A 58 -20.33 -16.85 -15.91
N LEU A 59 -19.01 -16.84 -15.75
CA LEU A 59 -18.32 -16.50 -14.51
C LEU A 59 -17.91 -15.02 -14.42
N LEU A 60 -18.09 -14.24 -15.48
CA LEU A 60 -17.61 -12.85 -15.54
C LEU A 60 -18.22 -11.98 -14.42
N LEU A 61 -19.51 -12.17 -14.13
CA LEU A 61 -20.21 -11.42 -13.07
C LEU A 61 -19.66 -11.76 -11.68
N VAL A 62 -19.29 -13.03 -11.46
CA VAL A 62 -18.68 -13.49 -10.20
C VAL A 62 -17.29 -12.87 -10.02
N VAL A 63 -16.48 -12.81 -11.09
CA VAL A 63 -15.16 -12.16 -11.06
C VAL A 63 -15.29 -10.67 -10.74
N ILE A 64 -16.23 -9.97 -11.36
CA ILE A 64 -16.50 -8.55 -11.08
C ILE A 64 -16.97 -8.36 -9.63
N ALA A 65 -17.88 -9.21 -9.14
CA ALA A 65 -18.34 -9.16 -7.75
C ALA A 65 -17.19 -9.38 -6.76
N SER A 66 -16.28 -10.32 -7.05
CA SER A 66 -15.06 -10.56 -6.27
C SER A 66 -14.15 -9.33 -6.21
N ALA A 67 -13.92 -8.67 -7.35
CA ALA A 67 -13.11 -7.44 -7.40
C ALA A 67 -13.71 -6.29 -6.57
N ILE A 68 -15.05 -6.15 -6.57
CA ILE A 68 -15.74 -5.15 -5.74
C ILE A 68 -15.57 -5.46 -4.25
N LEU A 69 -15.69 -6.73 -3.85
CA LEU A 69 -15.46 -7.15 -2.47
C LEU A 69 -14.02 -6.88 -2.03
N ALA A 70 -13.03 -7.19 -2.90
CA ALA A 70 -11.62 -6.91 -2.63
C ALA A 70 -11.36 -5.40 -2.41
N LEU A 71 -11.96 -4.54 -3.24
CA LEU A 71 -11.91 -3.09 -3.05
C LEU A 71 -12.58 -2.66 -1.74
N GLY A 72 -13.72 -3.25 -1.38
CA GLY A 72 -14.40 -3.00 -0.12
C GLY A 72 -13.51 -3.31 1.10
N PHE A 73 -12.84 -4.45 1.10
CA PHE A 73 -11.88 -4.80 2.15
C PHE A 73 -10.68 -3.85 2.18
N GLN A 74 -10.15 -3.43 1.04
CA GLN A 74 -9.06 -2.46 0.98
C GLN A 74 -9.44 -1.11 1.61
N VAL A 75 -10.69 -0.66 1.40
CA VAL A 75 -11.23 0.57 2.00
C VAL A 75 -11.45 0.44 3.50
N LEU A 76 -11.75 -0.76 4.02
CA LEU A 76 -11.90 -1.01 5.46
C LEU A 76 -10.54 -1.05 6.17
N VAL A 77 -9.53 -1.67 5.56
CA VAL A 77 -8.22 -1.91 6.18
C VAL A 77 -7.30 -0.70 6.10
N SER A 78 -7.34 0.08 5.01
CA SER A 78 -6.43 1.23 4.85
C SER A 78 -6.58 2.27 5.98
N PRO A 79 -7.79 2.72 6.36
CA PRO A 79 -7.98 3.65 7.47
C PRO A 79 -7.62 3.03 8.82
N LEU A 80 -7.88 1.73 9.00
CA LEU A 80 -7.50 1.02 10.23
C LEU A 80 -5.99 1.06 10.43
N ALA A 81 -5.21 0.73 9.40
CA ALA A 81 -3.76 0.77 9.44
C ALA A 81 -3.21 2.19 9.65
N LEU A 82 -3.84 3.20 9.04
CA LEU A 82 -3.46 4.60 9.21
C LEU A 82 -3.80 5.16 10.62
N ALA A 83 -4.92 4.77 11.20
CA ALA A 83 -5.38 5.25 12.50
C ALA A 83 -4.64 4.60 13.68
N THR A 84 -4.32 3.31 13.56
CA THR A 84 -3.65 2.54 14.62
C THR A 84 -2.13 2.51 14.49
N GLY A 85 -1.60 2.72 13.29
CA GLY A 85 -0.17 2.55 12.98
C GLY A 85 0.29 1.09 12.95
N GLY A 86 -0.63 0.12 13.05
CA GLY A 86 -0.36 -1.31 13.02
C GLY A 86 -1.09 -2.02 11.86
N ASP A 87 -0.59 -3.18 11.46
CA ASP A 87 -1.26 -4.04 10.49
C ASP A 87 -2.35 -4.92 11.15
N LEU A 88 -3.26 -5.46 10.33
CA LEU A 88 -4.31 -6.37 10.82
C LEU A 88 -3.75 -7.54 11.63
N ALA A 89 -2.62 -8.11 11.21
CA ALA A 89 -2.03 -9.27 11.88
C ALA A 89 -1.63 -8.94 13.32
N THR A 90 -1.04 -7.76 13.53
CA THR A 90 -0.62 -7.25 14.85
C THR A 90 -1.83 -6.96 15.74
N LEU A 91 -2.92 -6.44 15.17
CA LEU A 91 -4.13 -6.11 15.91
C LEU A 91 -4.98 -7.33 16.29
N THR A 92 -4.93 -8.39 15.49
CA THR A 92 -5.64 -9.66 15.77
C THR A 92 -4.78 -10.69 16.50
N ALA A 93 -3.48 -10.45 16.64
CA ALA A 93 -2.57 -11.36 17.32
C ALA A 93 -2.90 -11.42 18.83
N PRO A 94 -2.91 -12.62 19.44
CA PRO A 94 -2.89 -12.76 20.89
C PRO A 94 -1.65 -12.04 21.46
N PRO A 95 -1.63 -11.67 22.76
CA PRO A 95 -0.47 -11.12 23.44
C PRO A 95 0.63 -12.19 23.58
N LEU A 96 1.25 -12.55 22.47
CA LEU A 96 2.49 -13.27 22.39
C LEU A 96 3.58 -12.21 22.21
N SER A 97 4.46 -12.13 23.20
CA SER A 97 5.67 -11.31 23.23
C SER A 97 6.49 -11.36 21.92
N PRO A 98 7.35 -10.35 21.64
CA PRO A 98 7.51 -9.78 20.31
C PRO A 98 8.39 -10.57 19.33
N ALA A 99 8.05 -10.39 18.04
CA ALA A 99 8.87 -10.45 16.83
C ALA A 99 9.18 -11.82 16.18
N PRO A 100 8.68 -12.02 14.94
CA PRO A 100 9.32 -12.90 13.96
C PRO A 100 9.83 -12.15 12.71
N ALA A 101 10.22 -10.87 12.81
CA ALA A 101 10.75 -10.13 11.63
C ALA A 101 11.96 -9.21 11.90
N GLN A 102 12.18 -8.72 13.12
CA GLN A 102 13.29 -7.79 13.40
C GLN A 102 14.64 -8.47 13.67
N ARG A 103 14.71 -9.82 13.70
CA ARG A 103 15.94 -10.57 14.04
C ARG A 103 16.63 -11.27 12.86
N ALA A 104 16.09 -11.16 11.65
CA ALA A 104 16.65 -11.81 10.45
C ALA A 104 17.34 -10.85 9.47
N LEU A 105 17.44 -9.55 9.78
CA LEU A 105 18.30 -8.64 9.03
C LEU A 105 19.75 -8.85 9.50
N PRO A 106 20.66 -9.39 8.67
CA PRO A 106 22.08 -9.37 8.99
C PRO A 106 22.49 -7.90 9.13
N ARG A 107 22.79 -7.49 10.36
CA ARG A 107 23.51 -6.24 10.64
C ARG A 107 24.91 -6.41 10.06
N GLY A 108 25.06 -6.11 8.78
CA GLY A 108 26.35 -6.00 8.12
C GLY A 108 27.17 -4.89 8.77
N GLY A 109 28.29 -5.29 9.38
CA GLY A 109 29.53 -4.53 9.45
C GLY A 109 29.48 -3.09 9.95
N ALA A 110 29.34 -2.89 11.26
CA ALA A 110 30.01 -1.77 11.91
C ALA A 110 31.36 -2.29 12.44
N GLY A 111 32.39 -2.12 11.62
CA GLY A 111 33.78 -2.30 12.05
C GLY A 111 34.13 -1.28 13.12
N LEU A 112 34.52 -1.79 14.29
CA LEU A 112 35.47 -1.20 15.23
C LEU A 112 36.45 -2.36 15.50
N PRO A 113 37.78 -2.17 15.63
CA PRO A 113 38.55 -0.94 15.82
C PRO A 113 39.22 -0.36 14.56
#